data_AF-A0A965EXC4-F1
#
_entry.id   AF-A0A965EXC4-F1
#
_cell.length_a   1.000
_cell.length_b   1.000
_cell.length_c   1.000
_cell.angle_alpha   90.00
_cell.angle_beta   90.00
_cell.angle_gamma   90.00
#
_symmetry.space_group_name_H-M   'P 1'
#
loop_
_entity.id
_entity.type
_entity.pdbx_description
1 polymer ?
#
loop_
_entity_poly.entity_id
_entity_poly.type
_entity_poly.pdbx_seq_one_letter_code
_entity_poly.pdbx_strand_id
1 'polypeptide(L)'
;MTAVQNRPTRYSWIDHARGIAVIAMVVFHFTFDLMFFGYIAQGTVYRLEWRLFESAIAGSFLFLAGVSFMLAHGKSLRISSLRRKLVILAVAAAGISIVTYFIFGQNMIRVGILHAILMCMIGAIVLRHLHWAALLGMAIGIVTAFFTVPIPVEAPAWLQWAIVTTSTPFSVDYRPLVPWSAAFLLGMAASYALPAPKLKAHKFTWLTFLGQNSLIIYLVHQPILFGIFNVAMWLD
;
A
#
# COMPACT_ATOMS: atom_id res chain seq x y z
N MET A 1 10.39 -39.71 13.21
CA MET A 1 10.91 -38.35 13.50
C MET A 1 10.20 -37.35 12.59
N THR A 2 9.07 -36.81 13.03
CA THR A 2 8.35 -35.76 12.29
C THR A 2 9.14 -34.47 12.40
N ALA A 3 9.67 -33.98 11.28
CA ALA A 3 10.28 -32.67 11.20
C ALA A 3 9.28 -31.65 11.76
N VAL A 4 9.61 -31.04 12.90
CA VAL A 4 8.94 -29.83 13.38
C VAL A 4 9.15 -28.81 12.27
N GLN A 5 8.14 -28.63 11.42
CA GLN A 5 8.12 -27.52 10.48
C GLN A 5 8.21 -26.26 11.33
N ASN A 6 9.41 -25.66 11.38
CA ASN A 6 9.62 -24.35 11.96
C ASN A 6 8.73 -23.37 11.21
N ARG A 7 7.51 -23.15 11.71
CA ARG A 7 6.65 -22.08 11.21
C ARG A 7 7.47 -20.80 11.34
N PRO A 8 7.56 -19.98 10.27
CA PRO A 8 8.33 -18.77 10.32
C PRO A 8 7.90 -17.93 11.53
N THR A 9 8.87 -17.49 12.32
CA THR A 9 8.63 -16.64 13.49
C THR A 9 7.91 -15.37 13.03
N ARG A 10 6.69 -15.18 13.52
CA ARG A 10 5.77 -14.15 13.03
C ARG A 10 5.70 -12.98 14.02
N TYR A 11 5.81 -11.76 13.51
CA TYR A 11 5.70 -10.55 14.30
C TYR A 11 4.22 -10.16 14.42
N SER A 12 3.58 -10.57 15.52
CA SER A 12 2.13 -10.38 15.72
C SER A 12 1.70 -8.91 15.61
N TRP A 13 2.50 -7.98 16.12
CA TRP A 13 2.18 -6.55 16.08
C TRP A 13 2.08 -6.01 14.66
N ILE A 14 2.79 -6.59 13.69
CA ILE A 14 2.70 -6.20 12.27
C ILE A 14 1.35 -6.62 11.71
N ASP A 15 0.88 -7.81 12.06
CA ASP A 15 -0.46 -8.27 11.67
C ASP A 15 -1.53 -7.37 12.31
N HIS A 16 -1.37 -6.95 13.58
CA HIS A 16 -2.31 -6.01 14.20
C HIS A 16 -2.31 -4.66 13.47
N ALA A 17 -1.13 -4.09 13.20
CA ALA A 17 -0.99 -2.83 12.49
C ALA A 17 -1.57 -2.88 11.07
N ARG A 18 -1.36 -3.99 10.35
CA ARG A 18 -2.00 -4.23 9.04
C ARG A 18 -3.52 -4.33 9.17
N GLY A 19 -4.02 -5.02 10.19
CA GLY A 19 -5.45 -5.11 10.45
C GLY A 19 -6.09 -3.73 10.64
N ILE A 20 -5.45 -2.86 11.43
CA ILE A 20 -5.89 -1.47 11.63
C ILE A 20 -5.88 -0.69 10.31
N ALA A 21 -4.80 -0.78 9.53
CA ALA A 21 -4.69 -0.11 8.23
C ALA A 21 -5.78 -0.56 7.25
N VAL A 22 -6.12 -1.85 7.23
CA VAL A 22 -7.21 -2.40 6.42
C VAL A 22 -8.57 -1.84 6.86
N ILE A 23 -8.85 -1.79 8.16
CA ILE A 23 -10.11 -1.21 8.66
C ILE A 23 -10.23 0.25 8.23
N ALA A 24 -9.17 1.03 8.43
CA ALA A 24 -9.14 2.44 8.04
C ALA A 24 -9.37 2.61 6.52
N MET A 25 -8.78 1.75 5.69
CA MET A 25 -9.03 1.72 4.25
C MET A 25 -10.50 1.42 3.92
N VAL A 26 -11.11 0.42 4.56
CA VAL A 26 -12.54 0.09 4.34
C VAL A 26 -13.42 1.28 4.72
N VAL A 27 -13.14 1.94 5.85
CA VAL A 27 -13.87 3.14 6.29
C VAL A 27 -13.75 4.28 5.28
N PHE A 28 -12.55 4.53 4.74
CA PHE A 28 -12.36 5.55 3.72
C PHE A 28 -13.17 5.26 2.46
N HIS A 29 -13.09 4.04 1.94
CA HIS A 29 -13.79 3.64 0.72
C HIS A 29 -15.31 3.58 0.90
N PHE A 30 -15.79 3.17 2.07
CA PHE A 30 -17.21 3.27 2.39
C PHE A 30 -17.71 4.72 2.32
N THR A 31 -16.95 5.68 2.86
CA THR A 31 -17.28 7.11 2.73
C THR A 31 -17.16 7.62 1.30
N PHE A 32 -16.18 7.15 0.53
CA PHE A 32 -16.07 7.45 -0.90
C PHE A 32 -17.31 6.97 -1.65
N ASP A 33 -17.77 5.75 -1.39
CA ASP A 33 -18.96 5.19 -2.02
C ASP A 33 -20.22 5.97 -1.61
N LEU A 34 -20.40 6.32 -0.34
CA LEU A 34 -21.48 7.21 0.08
C LEU A 34 -21.52 8.51 -0.74
N MET A 35 -20.36 9.11 -1.01
CA MET A 35 -20.26 10.31 -1.84
C MET A 35 -20.54 10.01 -3.31
N PHE A 36 -19.97 8.94 -3.84
CA PHE A 36 -20.10 8.55 -5.25
C PHE A 36 -21.55 8.25 -5.62
N PHE A 37 -22.28 7.53 -4.75
CA PHE A 37 -23.69 7.19 -4.93
C PHE A 37 -24.66 8.32 -4.52
N GLY A 38 -24.16 9.46 -4.05
CA GLY A 38 -24.96 10.66 -3.78
C GLY A 38 -25.63 10.71 -2.40
N TYR A 39 -25.31 9.80 -1.48
CA TYR A 39 -25.83 9.79 -0.11
C TYR A 39 -25.23 10.90 0.77
N ILE A 40 -24.06 11.43 0.42
CA ILE A 40 -23.44 12.59 1.09
C ILE A 40 -22.97 13.63 0.07
N ALA A 41 -22.67 14.84 0.53
CA ALA A 41 -22.29 15.95 -0.33
C ALA A 41 -21.07 15.63 -1.22
N GLN A 42 -21.19 15.97 -2.51
CA GLN A 42 -20.09 15.89 -3.47
C GLN A 42 -18.90 16.71 -2.97
N GLY A 43 -17.69 16.18 -3.17
CA GLY A 43 -16.47 16.84 -2.69
C GLY A 43 -16.03 16.47 -1.28
N THR A 44 -16.82 15.69 -0.53
CA THR A 44 -16.51 15.36 0.88
C THR A 44 -15.15 14.70 1.06
N VAL A 45 -14.84 13.65 0.29
CA VAL A 45 -13.54 12.95 0.41
C VAL A 45 -12.36 13.73 -0.18
N TYR A 46 -12.62 14.83 -0.89
CA TYR A 46 -11.58 15.71 -1.45
C TYR A 46 -11.18 16.84 -0.49
N ARG A 47 -11.87 16.98 0.65
CA ARG A 47 -11.47 17.92 1.72
C ARG A 47 -10.15 17.50 2.35
N LEU A 48 -9.45 18.45 2.95
CA LEU A 48 -8.09 18.26 3.48
C LEU A 48 -8.02 17.10 4.49
N GLU A 49 -8.96 17.02 5.42
CA GLU A 49 -9.04 16.00 6.45
C GLU A 49 -9.13 14.58 5.88
N TRP A 50 -9.92 14.38 4.83
CA TRP A 50 -10.09 13.09 4.16
C TRP A 50 -8.88 12.75 3.29
N ARG A 51 -8.28 13.74 2.60
CA ARG A 51 -7.04 13.54 1.84
C ARG A 51 -5.86 13.18 2.74
N LEU A 52 -5.76 13.78 3.92
CA LEU A 52 -4.77 13.43 4.93
C LEU A 52 -5.01 12.02 5.48
N PHE A 53 -6.28 11.65 5.74
CA PHE A 53 -6.64 10.32 6.18
C PHE A 53 -6.29 9.25 5.14
N GLU A 54 -6.67 9.46 3.87
CA GLU A 54 -6.30 8.60 2.75
C GLU A 54 -4.78 8.45 2.61
N SER A 55 -4.06 9.56 2.76
CA SER A 55 -2.59 9.58 2.67
C SER A 55 -1.94 8.84 3.83
N ALA A 56 -2.47 8.95 5.04
CA ALA A 56 -2.01 8.19 6.20
C ALA A 56 -2.24 6.68 6.00
N ILE A 57 -3.39 6.28 5.44
CA ILE A 57 -3.70 4.89 5.10
C ILE A 57 -2.68 4.35 4.10
N ALA A 58 -2.50 5.02 2.96
CA ALA A 58 -1.56 4.62 1.92
C ALA A 58 -0.11 4.57 2.46
N GLY A 59 0.30 5.58 3.20
CA GLY A 59 1.60 5.65 3.88
C GLY A 59 1.80 4.47 4.84
N SER A 60 0.77 4.09 5.61
CA SER A 60 0.85 2.96 6.54
C SER A 60 1.06 1.62 5.81
N PHE A 61 0.41 1.39 4.67
CA PHE A 61 0.61 0.18 3.88
C PHE A 61 2.03 0.08 3.34
N LEU A 62 2.57 1.18 2.81
CA LEU A 62 3.94 1.26 2.30
C LEU A 62 4.96 1.08 3.43
N PHE A 63 4.78 1.75 4.55
CA PHE A 63 5.63 1.62 5.73
C PHE A 63 5.65 0.18 6.25
N LEU A 64 4.48 -0.42 6.45
CA LEU A 64 4.37 -1.81 6.92
C LEU A 64 4.95 -2.79 5.90
N ALA A 65 4.83 -2.52 4.59
CA ALA A 65 5.47 -3.31 3.55
C ALA A 65 7.01 -3.24 3.63
N GLY A 66 7.57 -2.05 3.83
CA GLY A 66 9.02 -1.83 4.01
C GLY A 66 9.58 -2.54 5.24
N VAL A 67 8.90 -2.43 6.38
CA VAL A 67 9.25 -3.19 7.60
C VAL A 67 9.25 -4.69 7.29
N SER A 68 8.17 -5.18 6.68
CA SER A 68 8.00 -6.61 6.41
C SER A 68 9.04 -7.16 5.45
N PHE A 69 9.44 -6.35 4.46
CA PHE A 69 10.49 -6.71 3.53
C PHE A 69 11.81 -6.92 4.27
N MET A 70 12.23 -5.97 5.10
CA MET A 70 13.50 -6.08 5.82
C MET A 70 13.53 -7.22 6.83
N LEU A 71 12.42 -7.50 7.51
CA LEU A 71 12.33 -8.63 8.43
C LEU A 71 12.40 -9.99 7.71
N ALA A 72 11.85 -10.07 6.49
CA ALA A 72 11.85 -11.30 5.70
C ALA A 72 13.14 -11.52 4.88
N HIS A 73 13.78 -10.43 4.45
CA HIS A 73 14.78 -10.43 3.38
C HIS A 73 16.05 -9.61 3.67
N GLY A 74 16.12 -8.90 4.80
CA GLY A 74 17.25 -8.05 5.15
C GLY A 74 18.57 -8.81 5.23
N LYS A 75 18.62 -9.91 6.00
CA LYS A 75 19.83 -10.74 6.15
C LYS A 75 20.10 -11.63 4.94
N SER A 76 19.07 -12.25 4.38
CA SER A 76 19.18 -13.17 3.24
C SER A 76 17.93 -13.11 2.37
N LEU A 77 18.13 -13.02 1.05
CA LEU A 77 17.04 -13.02 0.08
C LEU A 77 16.43 -14.42 -0.01
N ARG A 78 15.18 -14.54 0.44
CA ARG A 78 14.39 -15.76 0.23
C ARG A 78 13.72 -15.70 -1.14
N ILE A 79 14.50 -15.92 -2.19
CA ILE A 79 14.12 -15.69 -3.60
C ILE A 79 12.78 -16.34 -3.95
N SER A 80 12.54 -17.59 -3.56
CA SER A 80 11.28 -18.30 -3.86
C SER A 80 10.06 -17.58 -3.25
N SER A 81 10.15 -17.16 -1.98
CA SER A 81 9.08 -16.42 -1.30
C SER A 81 8.89 -15.02 -1.89
N LEU A 82 9.98 -14.33 -2.21
CA LEU A 82 9.94 -12.99 -2.79
C LEU A 82 9.29 -13.04 -4.18
N ARG A 83 9.74 -13.95 -5.06
CA ARG A 83 9.18 -14.14 -6.40
C ARG A 83 7.68 -14.40 -6.35
N ARG A 84 7.23 -15.31 -5.49
CA ARG A 84 5.79 -15.58 -5.30
C ARG A 84 5.05 -14.30 -4.92
N LYS A 85 5.57 -13.52 -3.98
CA LYS A 85 4.92 -12.28 -3.53
C LYS A 85 4.89 -11.22 -4.63
N LEU A 86 5.98 -11.05 -5.38
CA LEU A 86 6.05 -10.12 -6.51
C LEU A 86 5.06 -10.49 -7.61
N VAL A 87 4.96 -11.77 -7.99
CA VAL A 87 3.98 -12.24 -8.98
C VAL A 87 2.55 -11.98 -8.52
N ILE A 88 2.22 -12.31 -7.26
CA ILE A 88 0.89 -12.05 -6.70
C ILE A 88 0.57 -10.54 -6.75
N LEU A 89 1.51 -9.68 -6.34
CA LEU A 89 1.31 -8.23 -6.37
C LEU A 89 1.18 -7.69 -7.80
N ALA A 90 1.99 -8.20 -8.74
CA ALA A 90 1.93 -7.79 -10.15
C ALA A 90 0.59 -8.17 -10.79
N VAL A 91 0.12 -9.40 -10.58
CA VAL A 91 -1.19 -9.86 -11.07
C VAL A 91 -2.32 -9.06 -10.44
N ALA A 92 -2.26 -8.83 -9.12
CA ALA A 92 -3.25 -8.04 -8.41
C ALA A 92 -3.29 -6.58 -8.89
N ALA A 93 -2.13 -5.94 -9.05
CA ALA A 93 -2.02 -4.57 -9.51
C ALA A 93 -2.55 -4.41 -10.95
N ALA A 94 -2.10 -5.28 -11.87
CA ALA A 94 -2.59 -5.30 -13.25
C ALA A 94 -4.10 -5.59 -13.32
N GLY A 95 -4.59 -6.54 -12.52
CA GLY A 95 -6.01 -6.88 -12.44
C GLY A 95 -6.86 -5.68 -12.02
N ILE A 96 -6.43 -4.92 -11.01
CA ILE A 96 -7.12 -3.69 -10.59
C ILE A 96 -7.13 -2.65 -11.71
N SER A 97 -6.01 -2.41 -12.38
CA SER A 97 -5.97 -1.45 -13.50
C SER A 97 -6.90 -1.87 -14.64
N ILE A 98 -6.95 -3.16 -14.99
CA ILE A 98 -7.84 -3.69 -16.02
C ILE A 98 -9.31 -3.52 -15.62
N VAL A 99 -9.69 -3.95 -14.41
CA VAL A 99 -11.07 -3.82 -13.94
C VAL A 99 -11.49 -2.35 -13.86
N THR A 100 -10.63 -1.49 -13.31
CA THR A 100 -10.93 -0.05 -13.21
C THR A 100 -10.90 0.67 -14.54
N TYR A 101 -10.20 0.15 -15.56
CA TYR A 101 -10.31 0.66 -16.93
C TYR A 101 -11.70 0.43 -17.51
N PHE A 102 -12.28 -0.75 -17.32
CA PHE A 102 -13.65 -1.00 -17.78
C PHE A 102 -14.71 -0.17 -17.05
N ILE A 103 -14.46 0.22 -15.80
CA ILE A 103 -15.40 1.01 -14.98
C ILE A 103 -15.22 2.53 -15.18
N PHE A 104 -13.97 3.02 -15.13
CA PHE A 104 -13.64 4.44 -15.09
C PHE A 104 -12.97 4.95 -16.37
N GLY A 105 -12.75 4.09 -17.37
CA GLY A 105 -12.13 4.44 -18.64
C GLY A 105 -10.75 5.06 -18.47
N GLN A 106 -10.59 6.30 -18.94
CA GLN A 106 -9.35 7.06 -18.80
C GLN A 106 -9.01 7.43 -17.35
N ASN A 107 -9.92 7.28 -16.39
CA ASN A 107 -9.64 7.56 -14.98
C ASN A 107 -9.23 6.30 -14.19
N MET A 108 -8.90 5.20 -14.88
CA MET A 108 -8.44 3.93 -14.27
C MET A 108 -7.31 4.13 -13.25
N ILE A 109 -7.16 3.17 -12.36
CA ILE A 109 -6.04 3.14 -11.42
C ILE A 109 -4.75 2.84 -12.20
N ARG A 110 -3.94 3.88 -12.48
CA ARG A 110 -2.66 3.73 -13.21
C ARG A 110 -1.54 3.27 -12.30
N VAL A 111 -1.32 3.99 -11.21
CA VAL A 111 -0.21 3.77 -10.27
C VAL A 111 -0.76 3.68 -8.86
N GLY A 112 -1.69 2.76 -8.63
CA GLY A 112 -2.29 2.59 -7.30
C GLY A 112 -1.31 2.02 -6.26
N ILE A 113 -1.75 1.91 -5.01
CA ILE A 113 -0.89 1.48 -3.89
C ILE A 113 -0.21 0.11 -4.11
N LEU A 114 -0.85 -0.85 -4.82
CA LEU A 114 -0.22 -2.14 -5.13
C LEU A 114 0.95 -2.00 -6.12
N HIS A 115 0.85 -1.09 -7.10
CA HIS A 115 1.94 -0.76 -8.02
C HIS A 115 3.10 -0.15 -7.25
N ALA A 116 2.81 0.80 -6.35
CA ALA A 116 3.81 1.44 -5.50
C ALA A 116 4.56 0.43 -4.63
N ILE A 117 3.83 -0.47 -3.95
CA ILE A 117 4.43 -1.54 -3.14
C ILE A 117 5.30 -2.46 -4.00
N LEU A 118 4.82 -2.86 -5.18
CA LEU A 118 5.57 -3.72 -6.10
C LEU A 118 6.90 -3.07 -6.51
N MET A 119 6.86 -1.81 -6.97
CA MET A 119 8.05 -1.07 -7.39
C MET A 119 9.03 -0.86 -6.22
N CYS A 120 8.51 -0.50 -5.04
CA CYS A 120 9.33 -0.36 -3.84
C CYS A 120 9.99 -1.68 -3.43
N MET A 121 9.28 -2.81 -3.50
CA MET A 121 9.85 -4.14 -3.21
C MET A 121 10.95 -4.54 -4.19
N ILE A 122 10.82 -4.20 -5.47
CA ILE A 122 11.87 -4.42 -6.47
C ILE A 122 13.11 -3.59 -6.11
N GLY A 123 12.95 -2.29 -5.85
CA GLY A 123 14.05 -1.43 -5.42
C GLY A 123 14.72 -1.90 -4.12
N ALA A 124 13.92 -2.42 -3.18
CA ALA A 124 14.39 -2.91 -1.89
C ALA A 124 15.36 -4.11 -2.00
N ILE A 125 15.35 -4.86 -3.11
CA ILE A 125 16.32 -5.94 -3.36
C ILE A 125 17.77 -5.42 -3.30
N VAL A 126 17.99 -4.22 -3.83
CA VAL A 126 19.27 -3.52 -3.83
C VAL A 126 19.45 -2.74 -2.53
N LEU A 127 18.43 -1.98 -2.11
CA LEU A 127 18.53 -1.05 -0.98
C LEU A 127 18.66 -1.72 0.39
N ARG A 128 18.29 -3.00 0.53
CA ARG A 128 18.39 -3.75 1.81
C ARG A 128 19.80 -3.86 2.39
N HIS A 129 20.82 -3.61 1.58
CA HIS A 129 22.22 -3.63 2.01
C HIS A 129 22.66 -2.32 2.68
N LEU A 130 21.88 -1.25 2.52
CA LEU A 130 22.21 0.05 3.06
C LEU A 130 22.01 0.10 4.58
N HIS A 131 22.79 0.96 5.24
CA HIS A 131 22.58 1.27 6.65
C HIS A 131 21.24 2.01 6.83
N TRP A 132 20.59 1.86 7.99
CA TRP A 132 19.30 2.50 8.27
C TRP A 132 19.35 4.04 8.12
N ALA A 133 20.49 4.66 8.44
CA ALA A 133 20.71 6.09 8.29
C ALA A 133 20.71 6.54 6.82
N ALA A 134 21.24 5.72 5.90
CA ALA A 134 21.17 6.00 4.46
C ALA A 134 19.73 5.88 3.95
N LEU A 135 18.99 4.86 4.40
CA LEU A 135 17.56 4.71 4.07
C LEU A 135 16.74 5.90 4.59
N LEU A 136 17.01 6.35 5.82
CA LEU A 136 16.38 7.54 6.41
C LEU A 136 16.74 8.81 5.63
N GLY A 137 18.02 9.00 5.28
CA GLY A 137 18.48 10.13 4.47
C GLY A 137 17.82 10.17 3.09
N MET A 138 17.66 9.01 2.44
CA MET A 138 16.90 8.92 1.17
C MET A 138 15.42 9.28 1.36
N ALA A 139 14.77 8.80 2.42
CA ALA A 139 13.38 9.14 2.71
C ALA A 139 13.21 10.65 2.94
N ILE A 140 14.09 11.27 3.72
CA ILE A 140 14.11 12.72 3.95
C ILE A 140 14.34 13.44 2.63
N GLY A 141 15.31 13.02 1.82
CA GLY A 141 15.59 13.61 0.51
C GLY A 141 14.39 13.58 -0.44
N ILE A 142 13.65 12.47 -0.48
CA ILE A 142 12.43 12.32 -1.30
C ILE A 142 11.33 13.28 -0.82
N VAL A 143 11.13 13.37 0.50
CA VAL A 143 10.13 14.29 1.08
C VAL A 143 10.52 15.74 0.83
N THR A 144 11.78 16.10 1.05
CA THR A 144 12.30 17.44 0.75
C THR A 144 12.10 17.78 -0.72
N ALA A 145 12.47 16.89 -1.65
CA ALA A 145 12.28 17.10 -3.08
C ALA A 145 10.81 17.32 -3.45
N PHE A 146 9.88 16.60 -2.81
CA PHE A 146 8.45 16.77 -3.04
C PHE A 146 7.93 18.16 -2.64
N PHE A 147 8.52 18.79 -1.62
CA PHE A 147 8.14 20.13 -1.16
C PHE A 147 8.92 21.27 -1.83
N THR A 148 10.06 20.99 -2.48
CA THR A 148 10.91 22.02 -3.09
C THR A 148 10.83 22.04 -4.62
N VAL A 149 10.54 20.92 -5.26
CA VAL A 149 10.39 20.84 -6.72
C VAL A 149 8.97 21.26 -7.12
N PRO A 150 8.78 22.15 -8.10
CA PRO A 150 7.46 22.46 -8.63
C PRO A 150 6.78 21.22 -9.22
N ILE A 151 5.53 20.97 -8.82
CA ILE A 151 4.70 19.85 -9.28
C ILE A 151 3.43 20.44 -9.91
N PRO A 152 2.99 19.98 -11.10
CA PRO A 152 3.56 18.90 -11.91
C PRO A 152 4.87 19.25 -12.62
N VAL A 153 5.73 18.25 -12.83
CA VAL A 153 7.00 18.40 -13.56
C VAL A 153 6.78 18.30 -15.06
N GLU A 154 7.37 19.18 -15.86
CA GLU A 154 7.38 19.07 -17.32
C GLU A 154 8.24 17.87 -17.75
N ALA A 155 7.58 16.75 -17.99
CA ALA A 155 8.24 15.49 -18.28
C ALA A 155 7.35 14.55 -19.11
N PRO A 156 7.94 13.58 -19.85
CA PRO A 156 7.19 12.59 -20.61
C PRO A 156 6.25 11.74 -19.74
N ALA A 157 5.11 11.34 -20.29
CA ALA A 157 4.07 10.58 -19.57
C ALA A 157 4.56 9.24 -19.00
N TRP A 158 5.60 8.63 -19.57
CA TRP A 158 6.16 7.38 -19.04
C TRP A 158 6.78 7.54 -17.64
N LEU A 159 7.11 8.77 -17.21
CA LEU A 159 7.60 9.05 -15.85
C LEU A 159 6.50 9.11 -14.78
N GLN A 160 5.23 8.94 -15.15
CA GLN A 160 4.10 8.89 -14.21
C GLN A 160 4.24 7.80 -13.11
N TRP A 161 5.04 6.76 -13.34
CA TRP A 161 5.33 5.76 -12.32
C TRP A 161 6.19 6.30 -11.17
N ALA A 162 7.01 7.32 -11.46
CA ALA A 162 7.99 7.88 -10.54
C ALA A 162 7.53 9.21 -9.93
N ILE A 163 6.93 10.09 -10.73
CA ILE A 163 6.59 11.47 -10.36
C ILE A 163 5.23 11.89 -10.96
N VAL A 164 4.69 13.01 -10.51
CA VAL A 164 3.54 13.65 -11.17
C VAL A 164 4.08 14.54 -12.30
N THR A 165 3.69 14.24 -13.55
CA THR A 165 4.09 15.01 -14.73
C THR A 165 2.95 15.88 -15.25
N THR A 166 3.25 16.89 -16.06
CA THR A 166 2.23 17.72 -16.74
C THR A 166 1.33 16.92 -17.69
N SER A 167 1.81 15.75 -18.12
CA SER A 167 1.12 14.80 -18.99
C SER A 167 0.42 13.66 -18.22
N THR A 168 0.44 13.68 -16.88
CA THR A 168 -0.19 12.64 -16.06
C THR A 168 -1.71 12.82 -16.08
N PRO A 169 -2.49 11.89 -16.66
CA PRO A 169 -3.94 12.02 -16.67
C PRO A 169 -4.51 11.70 -15.28
N PHE A 170 -5.68 12.25 -14.98
CA PHE A 170 -6.38 11.97 -13.73
C PHE A 170 -6.63 10.47 -13.54
N SER A 171 -6.48 9.98 -12.31
CA SER A 171 -6.56 8.57 -11.92
C SER A 171 -7.27 8.49 -10.57
N VAL A 172 -8.24 7.58 -10.43
CA VAL A 172 -9.03 7.43 -9.20
C VAL A 172 -8.14 7.09 -7.98
N ASP A 173 -7.06 6.34 -8.20
CA ASP A 173 -5.95 6.21 -7.23
C ASP A 173 -4.61 6.43 -7.93
N TYR A 174 -3.74 7.24 -7.34
CA TYR A 174 -2.44 7.59 -7.88
C TYR A 174 -1.40 7.78 -6.77
N ARG A 175 -0.40 6.88 -6.77
CA ARG A 175 0.66 6.69 -5.77
C ARG A 175 2.02 6.45 -6.46
N PRO A 176 2.57 7.45 -7.18
CA PRO A 176 3.89 7.34 -7.81
C PRO A 176 5.01 7.15 -6.77
N LEU A 177 6.23 6.82 -7.18
CA LEU A 177 7.33 6.63 -6.22
C LEU A 177 7.60 7.88 -5.38
N VAL A 178 7.60 9.09 -5.96
CA VAL A 178 7.76 10.34 -5.20
C VAL A 178 6.38 10.92 -4.89
N PRO A 179 6.01 11.15 -3.62
CA PRO A 179 6.83 10.98 -2.41
C PRO A 179 6.68 9.60 -1.73
N TRP A 180 5.78 8.74 -2.22
CA TRP A 180 5.26 7.58 -1.48
C TRP A 180 6.31 6.54 -1.07
N SER A 181 7.37 6.35 -1.85
CA SER A 181 8.47 5.44 -1.51
C SER A 181 9.20 5.87 -0.24
N ALA A 182 9.12 7.14 0.18
CA ALA A 182 9.66 7.59 1.46
C ALA A 182 9.06 6.81 2.63
N ALA A 183 7.74 6.57 2.64
CA ALA A 183 7.09 5.79 3.69
C ALA A 183 7.63 4.34 3.73
N PHE A 184 7.85 3.73 2.57
CA PHE A 184 8.43 2.39 2.47
C PHE A 184 9.87 2.37 3.01
N LEU A 185 10.71 3.34 2.63
CA LEU A 185 12.09 3.47 3.11
C LEU A 185 12.15 3.69 4.62
N LEU A 186 11.26 4.53 5.18
CA LEU A 186 11.11 4.70 6.62
C LEU A 186 10.76 3.36 7.29
N GLY A 187 9.89 2.56 6.69
CA GLY A 187 9.59 1.21 7.15
C GLY A 187 10.82 0.29 7.15
N MET A 188 11.62 0.35 6.08
CA MET A 188 12.88 -0.40 6.02
C MET A 188 13.86 0.05 7.12
N ALA A 189 14.04 1.36 7.30
CA ALA A 189 14.93 1.92 8.32
C ALA A 189 14.47 1.57 9.74
N ALA A 190 13.16 1.72 10.03
CA ALA A 190 12.57 1.40 11.32
C ALA A 190 12.78 -0.07 11.71
N SER A 191 12.89 -0.98 10.73
CA SER A 191 13.12 -2.40 10.99
C SER A 191 14.39 -2.72 11.78
N TYR A 192 15.41 -1.85 11.72
CA TYR A 192 16.66 -2.02 12.46
C TYR A 192 16.52 -1.75 13.95
N ALA A 193 15.54 -0.93 14.35
CA ALA A 193 15.23 -0.65 15.75
C ALA A 193 14.24 -1.68 16.36
N LEU A 194 13.68 -2.58 15.53
CA LEU A 194 12.67 -3.51 16.00
C LEU A 194 13.32 -4.71 16.71
N PRO A 195 12.83 -5.06 17.91
CA PRO A 195 13.37 -6.19 18.66
C PRO A 195 13.15 -7.50 17.89
N ALA A 196 14.03 -8.47 18.13
CA ALA A 196 13.87 -9.83 17.62
C ALA A 196 12.47 -10.38 17.98
N PRO A 197 11.86 -11.21 17.12
CA PRO A 197 10.51 -11.70 17.35
C PRO A 197 10.53 -12.56 18.61
N LYS A 198 9.81 -12.13 19.65
CA LYS A 198 9.63 -12.97 20.84
C LYS A 198 8.73 -14.14 20.44
N LEU A 199 9.23 -15.36 20.61
CA LEU A 199 8.46 -16.60 20.50
C LEU A 199 7.40 -16.62 21.62
N LYS A 200 6.26 -15.97 21.41
CA LYS A 200 5.08 -16.15 22.26
C LYS A 200 3.98 -16.79 21.43
N ALA A 201 3.39 -17.86 21.98
CA ALA A 201 2.22 -18.51 21.44
C ALA A 201 1.14 -17.45 21.15
N HIS A 202 0.67 -17.45 19.91
CA HIS A 202 -0.24 -16.43 19.40
C HIS A 202 -1.65 -16.69 19.94
N LYS A 203 -2.26 -15.70 20.59
CA LYS A 203 -3.72 -15.68 20.70
C LYS A 203 -4.27 -15.16 19.38
N PHE A 204 -5.01 -16.01 18.67
CA PHE A 204 -5.73 -15.60 17.48
C PHE A 204 -6.72 -14.49 17.86
N THR A 205 -6.60 -13.33 17.23
CA THR A 205 -7.56 -12.22 17.36
C THR A 205 -8.15 -11.90 15.99
N TRP A 206 -9.36 -11.34 15.96
CA TRP A 206 -9.97 -10.86 14.72
C TRP A 206 -9.04 -9.86 13.98
N LEU A 207 -8.29 -9.04 14.72
CA LEU A 207 -7.37 -8.08 14.15
C LEU A 207 -6.16 -8.76 13.49
N THR A 208 -5.66 -9.85 14.08
CA THR A 208 -4.63 -10.67 13.42
C THR A 208 -5.16 -11.34 12.17
N PHE A 209 -6.41 -11.82 12.16
CA PHE A 209 -7.01 -12.37 10.94
C PHE A 209 -7.06 -11.33 9.81
N LEU A 210 -7.51 -10.11 10.11
CA LEU A 210 -7.52 -9.02 9.11
C LEU A 210 -6.12 -8.71 8.59
N GLY A 211 -5.13 -8.63 9.47
CA GLY A 211 -3.74 -8.37 9.07
C GLY A 211 -3.13 -9.47 8.22
N GLN A 212 -3.44 -10.73 8.52
CA GLN A 212 -2.90 -11.89 7.81
C GLN A 212 -3.54 -12.06 6.42
N ASN A 213 -4.78 -11.60 6.26
CA ASN A 213 -5.54 -11.64 5.01
C ASN A 213 -5.63 -10.27 4.32
N SER A 214 -4.76 -9.31 4.70
CA SER A 214 -4.89 -7.91 4.29
C SER A 214 -4.96 -7.71 2.78
N LEU A 215 -4.21 -8.50 1.99
CA LEU A 215 -4.23 -8.40 0.53
C LEU A 215 -5.55 -8.87 -0.06
N ILE A 216 -6.13 -9.95 0.48
CA ILE A 216 -7.42 -10.47 0.00
C ILE A 216 -8.49 -9.43 0.30
N ILE A 217 -8.53 -8.93 1.55
CA ILE A 217 -9.49 -7.91 1.97
C ILE A 217 -9.33 -6.64 1.11
N TYR A 218 -8.09 -6.21 0.88
CA TYR A 218 -7.80 -5.10 -0.03
C TYR A 218 -8.37 -5.33 -1.44
N LEU A 219 -8.30 -6.53 -2.00
CA LEU A 219 -8.84 -6.81 -3.34
C LEU A 219 -10.37 -6.86 -3.39
N VAL A 220 -11.00 -7.41 -2.35
CA VAL A 220 -12.45 -7.66 -2.39
C VAL A 220 -13.29 -6.55 -1.77
N HIS A 221 -12.73 -5.68 -0.92
CA HIS A 221 -13.53 -4.67 -0.22
C HIS A 221 -14.26 -3.74 -1.19
N GLN A 222 -13.58 -3.17 -2.19
CA GLN A 222 -14.21 -2.21 -3.10
C GLN A 222 -15.27 -2.86 -4.00
N PRO A 223 -15.04 -4.02 -4.64
CA PRO A 223 -16.11 -4.71 -5.37
C PRO A 223 -17.33 -5.06 -4.51
N ILE A 224 -17.11 -5.47 -3.26
CA ILE A 224 -18.20 -5.80 -2.32
C ILE A 224 -18.96 -4.53 -1.94
N LEU A 225 -18.27 -3.47 -1.50
CA LEU A 225 -18.90 -2.20 -1.11
C LEU A 225 -19.68 -1.59 -2.27
N PHE A 226 -19.05 -1.47 -3.43
CA PHE A 226 -19.67 -0.95 -4.64
C PHE A 226 -20.89 -1.78 -5.07
N GLY A 227 -20.81 -3.11 -4.94
CA GLY A 227 -21.94 -4.02 -5.20
C GLY A 227 -23.10 -3.81 -4.22
N ILE A 228 -22.82 -3.65 -2.92
CA ILE A 228 -23.83 -3.35 -1.90
C ILE A 228 -24.54 -2.03 -2.20
N PHE A 229 -23.79 -0.97 -2.52
CA PHE A 229 -24.37 0.34 -2.85
C PHE A 229 -25.18 0.32 -4.15
N ASN A 230 -24.76 -0.45 -5.17
CA ASN A 230 -25.56 -0.63 -6.39
C ASN A 230 -26.90 -1.30 -6.09
N VAL A 231 -26.91 -2.36 -5.27
CA VAL A 231 -28.15 -3.04 -4.88
C VAL A 231 -29.04 -2.12 -4.06
N ALA A 232 -28.48 -1.38 -3.10
CA ALA A 232 -29.24 -0.40 -2.31
C ALA A 232 -29.91 0.65 -3.20
N MET A 233 -29.15 1.26 -4.13
CA MET A 233 -29.69 2.25 -5.06
C MET A 233 -30.78 1.67 -5.99
N TRP A 234 -30.70 0.38 -6.33
CA TRP A 234 -31.71 -0.27 -7.17
C TRP A 234 -33.03 -0.56 -6.42
N LEU A 235 -32.98 -0.65 -5.09
CA LEU A 235 -34.14 -0.93 -4.24
C LEU A 235 -34.86 0.34 -3.74
N ASP A 236 -34.19 1.50 -3.77
CA ASP A 236 -34.74 2.82 -3.45
C ASP A 236 -35.51 3.43 -4.64
#